data_AF-A0A832BYT3-F1
#
_entry.id   AF-A0A832BYT3-F1
#
_cell.length_a   1.000
_cell.length_b   1.000
_cell.length_c   1.000
_cell.angle_alpha   90.00
_cell.angle_beta   90.00
_cell.angle_gamma   90.00
#
_symmetry.space_group_name_H-M   'P 1'
#
loop_
_entity.id
_entity.type
_entity.pdbx_description
1 polymer ?
#
loop_
_entity_poly.entity_id
_entity_poly.type
_entity_poly.pdbx_seq_one_letter_code
_entity_poly.pdbx_strand_id
1 'polypeptide(L)'
;KNSLSVLKNNTFYGIPIFEGEKNSIYLSFLYGRFGKAPLSLGSESGYEIELTMNKYLTDLGSDIKGYDILFFFGKYFQLGEIYKHRTLLLDFKAGFSEETKTAQNAFSLGGIPSITNPFYLRGYPQNFLTGKYISTLSLEYKYPISYIFKGPGTKPVFMEKLYNVIFYDAGSVWDEQNSFKKENIRNSIGTELRADVTLGYWAKVTPILGIAQGLNKDGATMVYFNITTNF
;
A
#
# COMPACT_ATOMS: atom_id res chain seq x y z
N LYS A 1 4.49 20.42 24.87
CA LYS A 1 5.80 19.94 25.38
C LYS A 1 6.67 19.72 24.15
N ASN A 2 7.65 20.61 23.92
CA ASN A 2 8.37 20.75 22.65
C ASN A 2 9.10 19.47 22.23
N SER A 3 8.87 19.00 21.00
CA SER A 3 9.43 17.78 20.40
C SER A 3 10.94 17.83 20.11
N LEU A 4 11.60 18.95 20.39
CA LEU A 4 13.02 19.19 20.10
C LEU A 4 13.98 18.74 21.21
N SER A 5 13.47 18.30 22.37
CA SER A 5 14.31 17.94 23.53
C SER A 5 14.92 16.53 23.48
N VAL A 6 14.81 15.82 22.36
CA VAL A 6 15.27 14.42 22.22
C VAL A 6 16.55 14.30 21.37
N LEU A 7 17.01 15.40 20.77
CA LEU A 7 18.26 15.42 20.01
C LEU A 7 19.44 15.61 20.97
N LYS A 8 20.22 14.55 21.15
CA LYS A 8 21.50 14.63 21.86
C LYS A 8 22.61 14.25 20.88
N ASN A 9 23.53 15.18 20.61
CA ASN A 9 24.68 14.97 19.72
C ASN A 9 24.33 14.44 18.32
N ASN A 10 23.32 14.99 17.63
CA ASN A 10 22.83 14.53 16.32
C ASN A 10 22.45 13.03 16.28
N THR A 11 22.18 12.42 17.43
CA THR A 11 21.67 11.05 17.52
C THR A 11 20.26 11.03 18.06
N PHE A 12 19.41 10.17 17.49
CA PHE A 12 18.08 9.84 17.99
C PHE A 12 18.14 8.39 18.50
N TYR A 13 17.96 8.18 19.81
CA TYR A 13 18.18 6.87 20.46
C TYR A 13 19.56 6.22 20.16
N GLY A 14 20.62 7.02 20.02
CA GLY A 14 21.97 6.53 19.74
C GLY A 14 22.25 6.17 18.27
N ILE A 15 21.29 6.43 17.37
CA ILE A 15 21.48 6.29 15.92
C ILE A 15 21.75 7.68 15.33
N PRO A 16 22.84 7.88 14.56
CA PRO A 16 23.12 9.17 13.93
C PRO A 16 22.00 9.53 12.95
N ILE A 17 21.50 10.75 13.08
CA ILE A 17 20.54 11.32 12.14
C ILE A 17 21.34 11.65 10.88
N PHE A 18 20.91 11.06 9.78
CA PHE A 18 21.55 11.21 8.48
C PHE A 18 20.66 12.04 7.58
N GLU A 19 21.23 13.10 7.02
CA GLU A 19 20.66 13.92 5.96
C GLU A 19 21.67 13.91 4.82
N GLY A 20 21.25 13.55 3.62
CA GLY A 20 22.13 13.36 2.47
C GLY A 20 21.38 12.93 1.21
N GLU A 21 22.09 12.83 0.10
CA GLU A 21 21.51 12.41 -1.17
C GLU A 21 21.42 10.89 -1.29
N LYS A 22 20.25 10.41 -1.73
CA LYS A 22 19.99 8.97 -1.97
C LYS A 22 19.77 8.73 -3.46
N ASN A 23 20.87 8.75 -4.21
CA ASN A 23 20.88 8.51 -5.65
C ASN A 23 20.94 6.99 -5.94
N SER A 24 20.12 6.49 -6.87
CA SER A 24 20.03 5.06 -7.15
C SER A 24 19.96 4.74 -8.63
N ILE A 25 20.46 3.55 -8.97
CA ILE A 25 20.07 2.85 -10.20
C ILE A 25 18.95 1.87 -9.81
N TYR A 26 17.86 1.88 -10.56
CA TYR A 26 16.76 0.95 -10.34
C TYR A 26 16.55 0.02 -11.54
N LEU A 27 16.15 -1.20 -11.26
CA LEU A 27 15.71 -2.19 -12.23
C LEU A 27 14.35 -2.73 -11.76
N SER A 28 13.33 -2.70 -12.63
CA SER A 28 12.03 -3.33 -12.33
C SER A 28 11.67 -4.34 -13.41
N PHE A 29 11.24 -5.52 -12.97
CA PHE A 29 10.65 -6.55 -13.81
C PHE A 29 9.19 -6.73 -13.42
N LEU A 30 8.29 -6.55 -14.39
CA LEU A 30 6.86 -6.71 -14.22
C LEU A 30 6.33 -7.78 -15.17
N TYR A 31 5.60 -8.76 -14.62
CA TYR A 31 4.85 -9.74 -15.39
C TYR A 31 3.41 -9.80 -14.90
N GLY A 32 2.45 -9.58 -15.81
CA GLY A 32 1.04 -9.61 -15.50
C GLY A 32 0.24 -10.37 -16.54
N ARG A 33 -0.73 -11.16 -16.08
CA ARG A 33 -1.77 -11.74 -16.94
C ARG A 33 -3.12 -11.45 -16.30
N PHE A 34 -3.95 -10.66 -16.97
CA PHE A 34 -5.25 -10.22 -16.45
C PHE A 34 -6.40 -10.61 -17.37
N GLY A 35 -7.53 -10.97 -16.78
CA GLY A 35 -8.83 -11.13 -17.43
C GLY A 35 -9.79 -10.07 -16.92
N LYS A 36 -10.39 -9.29 -17.84
CA LYS A 36 -11.34 -8.22 -17.54
C LYS A 36 -12.65 -8.49 -18.29
N ALA A 37 -13.77 -8.62 -17.57
CA ALA A 37 -15.09 -8.68 -18.18
C ALA A 37 -15.67 -7.26 -18.39
N PRO A 38 -16.61 -7.05 -19.34
CA PRO A 38 -17.16 -5.73 -19.65
C PRO A 38 -17.80 -4.98 -18.46
N LEU A 39 -18.37 -5.69 -17.49
CA LEU A 39 -19.00 -5.12 -16.28
C LEU A 39 -18.11 -5.21 -15.02
N SER A 40 -16.83 -5.52 -15.19
CA SER A 40 -15.93 -5.75 -14.08
C SER A 40 -15.59 -4.49 -13.28
N LEU A 41 -15.40 -4.68 -11.97
CA LEU A 41 -14.91 -3.63 -11.07
C LEU A 41 -13.41 -3.31 -11.29
N GLY A 42 -12.69 -4.13 -12.06
CA GLY A 42 -11.25 -4.10 -12.34
C GLY A 42 -10.83 -5.39 -13.05
N SER A 43 -9.57 -5.82 -12.93
CA SER A 43 -9.20 -7.20 -13.31
C SER A 43 -10.00 -8.19 -12.45
N GLU A 44 -10.74 -9.12 -13.07
CA GLU A 44 -11.57 -10.11 -12.35
C GLU A 44 -10.84 -11.43 -12.13
N SER A 45 -9.86 -11.73 -12.99
CA SER A 45 -9.00 -12.89 -12.88
C SER A 45 -7.60 -12.51 -13.33
N GLY A 46 -6.61 -13.27 -12.87
CA GLY A 46 -5.23 -13.04 -13.27
C GLY A 46 -4.26 -13.04 -12.13
N TYR A 47 -3.03 -12.64 -12.41
CA TYR A 47 -1.99 -12.39 -11.43
C TYR A 47 -0.97 -11.40 -11.97
N GLU A 48 -0.26 -10.77 -11.06
CA GLU A 48 0.81 -9.82 -11.30
C GLU A 48 1.97 -10.16 -10.38
N ILE A 49 3.17 -10.09 -10.92
CA ILE A 49 4.41 -10.23 -10.18
C ILE A 49 5.28 -9.04 -10.58
N GLU A 50 5.75 -8.30 -9.59
CA GLU A 50 6.76 -7.25 -9.76
C GLU A 50 7.96 -7.55 -8.87
N LEU A 51 9.16 -7.39 -9.43
CA LEU A 51 10.40 -7.40 -8.70
C LEU A 51 11.15 -6.11 -9.02
N THR A 52 11.38 -5.28 -8.00
CA THR A 52 12.14 -4.03 -8.14
C THR A 52 13.42 -4.14 -7.33
N MET A 53 14.55 -3.76 -7.91
CA MET A 53 15.83 -3.66 -7.23
C MET A 53 16.37 -2.23 -7.35
N ASN A 54 16.73 -1.63 -6.23
CA ASN A 54 17.39 -0.33 -6.17
C ASN A 54 18.82 -0.52 -5.66
N LYS A 55 19.81 0.06 -6.33
CA LYS A 55 21.20 0.05 -5.91
C LYS A 55 21.68 1.46 -5.65
N TYR A 56 22.17 1.71 -4.44
CA TYR A 56 22.74 3.00 -4.03
C TYR A 56 24.26 2.94 -4.14
N LEU A 57 24.83 3.84 -4.94
CA LEU A 57 26.26 3.86 -5.30
C LEU A 57 26.86 5.23 -4.99
N THR A 58 27.90 5.26 -4.17
CA THR A 58 28.63 6.49 -3.83
C THR A 58 29.32 7.11 -5.04
N ASP A 59 29.77 6.28 -5.99
CA ASP A 59 30.38 6.73 -7.25
C ASP A 59 29.40 7.52 -8.14
N LEU A 60 28.09 7.41 -7.87
CA LEU A 60 27.02 8.17 -8.53
C LEU A 60 26.49 9.33 -7.68
N GLY A 61 27.24 9.74 -6.66
CA GLY A 61 26.86 10.83 -5.77
C GLY A 61 25.84 10.45 -4.69
N SER A 62 25.64 9.17 -4.40
CA SER A 62 24.82 8.76 -3.26
C SER A 62 25.64 8.76 -1.97
N ASP A 63 25.19 9.50 -0.96
CA ASP A 63 25.82 9.50 0.36
C ASP A 63 25.58 8.18 1.11
N ILE A 64 24.64 7.36 0.62
CA ILE A 64 24.36 6.01 1.11
C ILE A 64 24.86 4.96 0.12
N LYS A 65 25.48 3.90 0.64
CA LYS A 65 25.79 2.67 -0.10
C LYS A 65 24.90 1.54 0.40
N GLY A 66 24.28 0.82 -0.53
CA GLY A 66 23.34 -0.25 -0.18
C GLY A 66 22.53 -0.76 -1.36
N TYR A 67 21.50 -1.54 -1.05
CA TYR A 67 20.49 -1.94 -2.01
C TYR A 67 19.15 -2.23 -1.34
N ASP A 68 18.06 -2.05 -2.09
CA ASP A 68 16.71 -2.47 -1.70
C ASP A 68 16.16 -3.43 -2.76
N ILE A 69 15.44 -4.45 -2.32
CA ILE A 69 14.70 -5.39 -3.17
C ILE A 69 13.25 -5.36 -2.71
N LEU A 70 12.34 -5.08 -3.64
CA LEU A 70 10.90 -5.08 -3.44
C LEU A 70 10.29 -6.18 -4.29
N PHE A 71 9.41 -6.95 -3.67
CA PHE A 71 8.61 -7.96 -4.34
C PHE A 71 7.14 -7.62 -4.15
N PHE A 72 6.37 -7.67 -5.23
CA PHE A 72 4.93 -7.58 -5.22
C PHE A 72 4.32 -8.77 -5.96
N PHE A 73 3.26 -9.32 -5.37
CA PHE A 73 2.44 -10.35 -5.96
C PHE A 73 0.97 -10.01 -5.76
N GLY A 74 0.25 -9.79 -6.85
CA GLY A 74 -1.20 -9.59 -6.87
C GLY A 74 -1.89 -10.79 -7.51
N LYS A 75 -2.98 -11.27 -6.92
CA LYS A 75 -3.79 -12.38 -7.47
C LYS A 75 -5.27 -12.04 -7.44
N TYR A 76 -5.90 -12.10 -8.60
CA TYR A 76 -7.33 -11.88 -8.77
C TYR A 76 -8.03 -13.22 -8.94
N PHE A 77 -8.96 -13.51 -8.04
CA PHE A 77 -9.79 -14.69 -8.06
C PHE A 77 -11.19 -14.32 -8.54
N GLN A 78 -11.59 -14.93 -9.66
CA GLN A 78 -12.96 -14.88 -10.12
C GLN A 78 -13.79 -15.83 -9.27
N LEU A 79 -14.80 -15.29 -8.60
CA LEU A 79 -15.80 -16.09 -7.89
C LEU A 79 -16.83 -16.56 -8.92
N GLY A 80 -17.21 -17.84 -8.85
CA GLY A 80 -18.00 -18.53 -9.89
C GLY A 80 -19.36 -17.90 -10.22
N GLU A 81 -20.13 -18.55 -11.11
CA GLU A 81 -21.30 -17.94 -11.78
C GLU A 81 -22.43 -17.40 -10.89
N ILE A 82 -22.52 -17.82 -9.63
CA ILE A 82 -23.52 -17.33 -8.66
C ILE A 82 -23.11 -15.95 -8.08
N TYR A 83 -21.82 -15.61 -8.15
CA TYR A 83 -21.21 -14.41 -7.58
C TYR A 83 -20.70 -13.46 -8.66
N LYS A 84 -21.44 -13.32 -9.78
CA LYS A 84 -21.05 -12.47 -10.91
C LYS A 84 -20.61 -11.07 -10.44
N HIS A 85 -19.44 -10.64 -10.94
CA HIS A 85 -18.80 -9.35 -10.67
C HIS A 85 -18.29 -9.12 -9.24
N ARG A 86 -18.27 -10.16 -8.40
CA ARG A 86 -17.52 -10.14 -7.13
C ARG A 86 -16.11 -10.66 -7.39
N THR A 87 -15.12 -10.00 -6.80
CA THR A 87 -13.71 -10.37 -6.99
C THR A 87 -13.04 -10.44 -5.64
N LEU A 88 -12.26 -11.51 -5.41
CA LEU A 88 -11.34 -11.59 -4.31
C LEU A 88 -9.94 -11.25 -4.84
N LEU A 89 -9.28 -10.31 -4.19
CA LEU A 89 -7.92 -9.89 -4.46
C LEU A 89 -7.04 -10.29 -3.28
N LEU A 90 -5.90 -10.88 -3.60
CA LEU A 90 -4.81 -11.14 -2.68
C LEU A 90 -3.63 -10.30 -3.15
N ASP A 91 -3.18 -9.37 -2.32
CA ASP A 91 -1.98 -8.58 -2.54
C ASP A 91 -0.95 -8.93 -1.47
N PHE A 92 0.23 -9.36 -1.92
CA PHE A 92 1.38 -9.61 -1.06
C PHE A 92 2.53 -8.73 -1.50
N LYS A 93 3.18 -8.06 -0.54
CA LYS A 93 4.38 -7.26 -0.77
C LYS A 93 5.44 -7.63 0.25
N ALA A 94 6.69 -7.66 -0.19
CA ALA A 94 7.83 -7.82 0.68
C ALA A 94 8.96 -6.85 0.28
N GLY A 95 9.72 -6.40 1.27
CA GLY A 95 10.87 -5.52 1.09
C GLY A 95 12.05 -6.02 1.89
N PHE A 96 13.20 -6.03 1.26
CA PHE A 96 14.50 -6.29 1.87
C PHE A 96 15.38 -5.08 1.57
N SER A 97 16.05 -4.54 2.57
CA SER A 97 17.04 -3.49 2.40
C SER A 97 18.34 -3.93 3.03
N GLU A 98 19.46 -3.55 2.46
CA GLU A 98 20.74 -3.57 3.15
C GLU A 98 21.52 -2.31 2.78
N GLU A 99 21.45 -1.32 3.65
CA GLU A 99 22.09 -0.02 3.50
C GLU A 99 22.97 0.35 4.69
N THR A 100 23.90 1.27 4.45
CA THR A 100 24.74 1.85 5.50
C THR A 100 23.84 2.63 6.46
N LYS A 101 23.80 2.22 7.74
CA LYS A 101 22.78 2.56 8.76
C LYS A 101 22.30 4.02 8.72
N THR A 102 21.05 4.23 8.34
CA THR A 102 20.31 5.47 8.57
C THR A 102 19.33 5.30 9.74
N ALA A 103 19.12 6.35 10.55
CA ALA A 103 18.18 6.32 11.69
C ALA A 103 16.71 6.12 11.29
N GLN A 104 16.37 6.33 10.03
CA GLN A 104 14.99 6.27 9.55
C GLN A 104 14.55 4.84 9.17
N ASN A 105 15.49 3.88 9.08
CA ASN A 105 15.29 2.55 8.49
C ASN A 105 14.73 2.61 7.05
N ALA A 106 14.89 1.53 6.30
CA ALA A 106 14.55 1.57 4.88
C ALA A 106 13.05 1.51 4.58
N PHE A 107 12.26 0.84 5.44
CA PHE A 107 10.83 0.64 5.23
C PHE A 107 9.99 1.06 6.42
N SER A 108 8.78 1.51 6.12
CA SER A 108 7.76 1.89 7.08
C SER A 108 6.46 1.12 6.83
N LEU A 109 5.80 0.68 7.90
CA LEU A 109 4.51 0.01 7.90
C LEU A 109 3.45 0.89 8.54
N GLY A 110 2.24 0.90 7.98
CA GLY A 110 1.08 1.59 8.54
C GLY A 110 0.50 2.65 7.62
N GLY A 111 -0.64 3.23 8.01
CA GLY A 111 -1.37 4.21 7.22
C GLY A 111 -2.19 3.59 6.08
N ILE A 112 -2.63 4.46 5.18
CA ILE A 112 -3.52 4.10 4.07
C ILE A 112 -2.75 3.86 2.77
N PRO A 113 -3.29 3.05 1.83
CA PRO A 113 -2.67 2.83 0.53
C PRO A 113 -2.46 4.14 -0.23
N SER A 114 -1.25 4.37 -0.73
CA SER A 114 -0.93 5.46 -1.66
C SER A 114 0.30 5.11 -2.49
N ILE A 115 0.58 5.89 -3.53
CA ILE A 115 1.78 5.71 -4.37
C ILE A 115 3.06 5.81 -3.53
N THR A 116 3.08 6.71 -2.56
CA THR A 116 4.22 6.93 -1.64
C THR A 116 4.21 5.98 -0.43
N ASN A 117 3.16 5.17 -0.25
CA ASN A 117 3.04 4.23 0.86
C ASN A 117 2.69 2.83 0.33
N PRO A 118 3.66 2.14 -0.30
CA PRO A 118 3.43 0.82 -0.87
C PRO A 118 3.14 -0.25 0.19
N PHE A 119 3.74 -0.12 1.39
CA PHE A 119 3.59 -1.04 2.52
C PHE A 119 2.62 -0.49 3.57
N TYR A 120 1.38 -0.31 3.16
CA TYR A 120 0.33 0.17 4.05
C TYR A 120 -0.15 -0.92 5.01
N LEU A 121 -0.74 -0.49 6.13
CA LEU A 121 -1.50 -1.34 7.04
C LEU A 121 -2.61 -0.50 7.65
N ARG A 122 -3.83 -0.63 7.11
CA ARG A 122 -4.96 0.21 7.50
C ARG A 122 -5.33 -0.06 8.96
N GLY A 123 -5.77 0.96 9.71
CA GLY A 123 -6.07 0.84 11.14
C GLY A 123 -4.84 0.98 12.07
N TYR A 124 -3.68 1.31 11.49
CA TYR A 124 -2.48 1.74 12.21
C TYR A 124 -2.02 3.10 11.65
N PRO A 125 -1.42 3.98 12.49
CA PRO A 125 -0.94 5.27 12.02
C PRO A 125 0.13 5.12 10.93
N GLN A 126 0.34 6.16 10.14
CA GLN A 126 1.42 6.17 9.14
C GLN A 126 2.78 6.06 9.85
N ASN A 127 3.72 5.32 9.25
CA ASN A 127 5.05 5.07 9.81
C ASN A 127 5.00 4.49 11.23
N PHE A 128 4.01 3.62 11.50
CA PHE A 128 3.80 2.99 12.80
C PHE A 128 4.99 2.12 13.23
N LEU A 129 5.51 1.31 12.31
CA LEU A 129 6.72 0.51 12.52
C LEU A 129 7.69 0.74 11.37
N THR A 130 8.99 0.67 11.67
CA THR A 130 10.06 0.84 10.67
C THR A 130 11.13 -0.22 10.83
N GLY A 131 11.78 -0.61 9.73
CA GLY A 131 12.81 -1.65 9.78
C GLY A 131 13.46 -1.95 8.43
N LYS A 132 14.40 -2.89 8.47
CA LYS A 132 15.22 -3.33 7.33
C LYS A 132 14.46 -4.30 6.42
N TYR A 133 13.53 -5.05 7.00
CA TYR A 133 12.71 -6.03 6.31
C TYR A 133 11.24 -5.75 6.57
N ILE A 134 10.41 -5.92 5.55
CA ILE A 134 8.97 -5.68 5.64
C ILE A 134 8.21 -6.73 4.84
N SER A 135 7.03 -7.11 5.32
CA SER A 135 6.08 -7.89 4.55
C SER A 135 4.66 -7.45 4.86
N THR A 136 3.83 -7.30 3.85
CA THR A 136 2.40 -6.99 3.97
C THR A 136 1.57 -7.95 3.13
N LEU A 137 0.41 -8.31 3.64
CA LEU A 137 -0.58 -9.15 3.00
C LEU A 137 -1.93 -8.44 3.12
N SER A 138 -2.64 -8.28 2.02
CA SER A 138 -3.96 -7.67 1.96
C SER A 138 -4.91 -8.60 1.20
N LEU A 139 -6.04 -8.90 1.80
CA LEU A 139 -7.13 -9.66 1.21
C LEU A 139 -8.30 -8.71 1.03
N GLU A 140 -8.67 -8.40 -0.22
CA GLU A 140 -9.80 -7.53 -0.53
C GLU A 140 -10.92 -8.30 -1.22
N TYR A 141 -12.12 -8.23 -0.67
CA TYR A 141 -13.34 -8.74 -1.28
C TYR A 141 -14.18 -7.58 -1.82
N LYS A 142 -14.27 -7.50 -3.15
CA LYS A 142 -14.98 -6.42 -3.86
C LYS A 142 -16.40 -6.87 -4.19
N TYR A 143 -17.38 -6.08 -3.74
CA TYR A 143 -18.80 -6.32 -3.92
C TYR A 143 -19.48 -5.14 -4.66
N PRO A 144 -20.00 -5.35 -5.88
CA PRO A 144 -20.70 -4.30 -6.62
C PRO A 144 -22.05 -3.99 -5.96
N ILE A 145 -22.28 -2.72 -5.63
CA ILE A 145 -23.56 -2.26 -5.08
C ILE A 145 -24.49 -1.84 -6.23
N SER A 146 -23.99 -0.98 -7.13
CA SER A 146 -24.79 -0.43 -8.23
C SER A 146 -23.93 -0.01 -9.41
N TYR A 147 -24.47 -0.23 -10.61
CA TYR A 147 -23.93 0.28 -11.86
C TYR A 147 -24.84 1.43 -12.31
N ILE A 148 -24.35 2.66 -12.18
CA ILE A 148 -25.17 3.87 -12.33
C ILE A 148 -25.08 4.40 -13.75
N PHE A 149 -23.87 4.44 -14.33
CA PHE A 149 -23.57 4.94 -15.68
C PHE A 149 -24.33 6.22 -16.06
N LYS A 150 -24.46 7.15 -15.11
CA LYS A 150 -25.28 8.37 -15.26
C LYS A 150 -24.58 9.59 -14.66
N GLY A 151 -24.87 10.75 -15.23
CA GLY A 151 -24.46 12.07 -14.76
C GLY A 151 -25.66 13.02 -14.66
N PRO A 152 -25.61 14.05 -13.80
CA PRO A 152 -26.69 15.03 -13.67
C PRO A 152 -26.73 15.98 -14.88
N GLY A 153 -27.57 15.65 -15.86
CA GLY A 153 -27.79 16.47 -17.07
C GLY A 153 -26.57 16.44 -18.01
N THR A 154 -26.16 17.62 -18.49
CA THR A 154 -24.96 17.81 -19.33
C THR A 154 -23.70 18.12 -18.51
N LYS A 155 -23.77 18.06 -17.17
CA LYS A 155 -22.60 18.33 -16.33
C LYS A 155 -21.50 17.30 -16.64
N PRO A 156 -20.22 17.71 -16.64
CA PRO A 156 -19.09 16.84 -16.97
C PRO A 156 -18.70 15.95 -15.78
N VAL A 157 -19.68 15.31 -15.14
CA VAL A 157 -19.51 14.43 -13.98
C VAL A 157 -20.39 13.20 -14.19
N PHE A 158 -19.77 12.05 -14.33
CA PHE A 158 -20.44 10.78 -14.62
C PHE A 158 -20.06 9.76 -13.57
N MET A 159 -21.04 9.24 -12.83
CA MET A 159 -20.83 8.14 -11.90
C MET A 159 -21.06 6.83 -12.64
N GLU A 160 -20.03 5.99 -12.69
CA GLU A 160 -20.06 4.73 -13.44
C GLU A 160 -20.61 3.62 -12.54
N LYS A 161 -19.99 3.43 -11.37
CA LYS A 161 -20.29 2.33 -10.47
C LYS A 161 -19.97 2.68 -9.03
N LEU A 162 -20.72 2.08 -8.13
CA LEU A 162 -20.57 2.13 -6.69
C LEU A 162 -20.35 0.70 -6.18
N TYR A 163 -19.30 0.49 -5.40
CA TYR A 163 -18.97 -0.83 -4.87
C TYR A 163 -18.37 -0.72 -3.48
N ASN A 164 -18.59 -1.78 -2.70
CA ASN A 164 -18.00 -1.93 -1.39
C ASN A 164 -16.80 -2.87 -1.48
N VAL A 165 -15.82 -2.64 -0.62
CA VAL A 165 -14.67 -3.52 -0.43
C VAL A 165 -14.60 -3.86 1.04
N ILE A 166 -14.57 -5.15 1.36
CA ILE A 166 -14.24 -5.62 2.71
C ILE A 166 -12.81 -6.14 2.64
N PHE A 167 -11.98 -5.75 3.59
CA PHE A 167 -10.57 -6.12 3.55
C PHE A 167 -10.05 -6.63 4.89
N TYR A 168 -9.03 -7.47 4.81
CA TYR A 168 -8.20 -7.90 5.92
C TYR A 168 -6.74 -7.66 5.56
N ASP A 169 -6.03 -6.88 6.36
CA ASP A 169 -4.59 -6.64 6.16
C ASP A 169 -3.78 -7.29 7.29
N ALA A 170 -2.60 -7.76 6.95
CA ALA A 170 -1.59 -8.24 7.89
C ALA A 170 -0.22 -7.71 7.49
N GLY A 171 0.58 -7.28 8.45
CA GLY A 171 1.89 -6.69 8.19
C GLY A 171 2.87 -6.99 9.32
N SER A 172 4.15 -7.08 8.95
CA SER A 172 5.25 -7.21 9.90
C SER A 172 6.46 -6.48 9.37
N VAL A 173 7.22 -5.91 10.31
CA VAL A 173 8.50 -5.25 10.05
C VAL A 173 9.49 -5.79 11.05
N TRP A 174 10.71 -6.03 10.60
CA TRP A 174 11.77 -6.55 11.44
C TRP A 174 13.13 -6.04 10.98
N ASP A 175 14.13 -6.25 11.83
CA ASP A 175 15.52 -5.90 11.58
C ASP A 175 16.45 -6.97 12.18
N GLU A 176 17.75 -6.70 12.22
CA GLU A 176 18.74 -7.62 12.78
C GLU A 176 18.65 -7.77 14.31
N GLN A 177 18.12 -6.74 15.00
CA GLN A 177 18.01 -6.72 16.47
C GLN A 177 16.67 -7.33 16.95
N ASN A 178 15.64 -7.22 16.13
CA ASN A 178 14.30 -7.72 16.36
C ASN A 178 13.95 -8.73 15.28
N SER A 179 14.26 -10.01 15.52
CA SER A 179 13.96 -11.08 14.56
C SER A 179 12.47 -11.21 14.25
N PHE A 180 12.15 -11.75 13.07
CA PHE A 180 10.76 -12.06 12.71
C PHE A 180 10.12 -13.03 13.70
N LYS A 181 9.02 -12.61 14.32
CA LYS A 181 8.20 -13.44 15.21
C LYS A 181 6.74 -13.30 14.85
N LYS A 182 5.99 -14.41 14.93
CA LYS A 182 4.55 -14.44 14.62
C LYS A 182 3.73 -13.48 15.50
N GLU A 183 4.13 -13.28 16.75
CA GLU A 183 3.53 -12.33 17.69
C GLU A 183 3.67 -10.86 17.28
N ASN A 184 4.64 -10.55 16.42
CA ASN A 184 4.87 -9.19 15.92
C ASN A 184 4.00 -8.86 14.70
N ILE A 185 3.28 -9.83 14.14
CA ILE A 185 2.36 -9.58 13.02
C ILE A 185 1.19 -8.72 13.52
N ARG A 186 1.01 -7.58 12.84
CA ARG A 186 -0.08 -6.64 13.05
C ARG A 186 -1.16 -6.90 12.02
N ASN A 187 -2.39 -7.02 12.47
CA ASN A 187 -3.54 -7.32 11.62
C ASN A 187 -4.59 -6.22 11.73
N SER A 188 -5.38 -6.06 10.67
CA SER A 188 -6.53 -5.18 10.64
C SER A 188 -7.65 -5.75 9.79
N ILE A 189 -8.85 -5.24 10.03
CA ILE A 189 -10.03 -5.50 9.22
C ILE A 189 -10.78 -4.19 8.97
N GLY A 190 -11.43 -4.07 7.83
CA GLY A 190 -12.22 -2.89 7.55
C GLY A 190 -13.08 -3.01 6.30
N THR A 191 -13.71 -1.89 5.98
CA THR A 191 -14.50 -1.76 4.76
C THR A 191 -14.31 -0.39 4.13
N GLU A 192 -14.36 -0.36 2.80
CA GLU A 192 -14.32 0.84 2.00
C GLU A 192 -15.53 0.91 1.08
N LEU A 193 -16.09 2.10 0.93
CA LEU A 193 -17.01 2.44 -0.13
C LEU A 193 -16.23 3.17 -1.22
N ARG A 194 -16.23 2.62 -2.43
CA ARG A 194 -15.53 3.17 -3.60
C ARG A 194 -16.54 3.50 -4.69
N ALA A 195 -16.36 4.64 -5.34
CA ALA A 195 -17.17 5.03 -6.49
C ALA A 195 -16.27 5.42 -7.65
N ASP A 196 -16.49 4.86 -8.85
CA ASP A 196 -15.75 5.27 -10.03
C ASP A 196 -16.51 6.41 -10.73
N VAL A 197 -15.82 7.53 -10.90
CA VAL A 197 -16.37 8.78 -11.43
C VAL A 197 -15.48 9.29 -12.57
N THR A 198 -16.10 9.60 -13.70
CA THR A 198 -15.46 10.32 -14.81
C THR A 198 -15.79 11.80 -14.71
N LEU A 199 -14.77 12.63 -14.54
CA LEU A 199 -14.82 14.09 -14.50
C LEU A 199 -14.29 14.68 -15.80
N GLY A 200 -14.86 15.80 -16.26
CA GLY A 200 -14.36 16.50 -17.44
C GLY A 200 -14.47 15.73 -18.75
N TYR A 201 -15.19 14.60 -18.80
CA TYR A 201 -15.22 13.62 -19.89
C TYR A 201 -13.94 12.79 -20.11
N TRP A 202 -12.90 12.96 -19.30
CA TRP A 202 -11.61 12.26 -19.48
C TRP A 202 -10.93 11.83 -18.18
N ALA A 203 -11.11 12.56 -17.08
CA ALA A 203 -10.44 12.28 -15.82
C ALA A 203 -11.20 11.20 -15.02
N LYS A 204 -10.64 10.00 -14.94
CA LYS A 204 -11.21 8.91 -14.14
C LYS A 204 -10.64 8.94 -12.72
N VAL A 205 -11.51 9.14 -11.74
CA VAL A 205 -11.16 9.16 -10.33
C VAL A 205 -12.03 8.20 -9.54
N THR A 206 -11.47 7.63 -8.50
CA THR A 206 -12.16 6.76 -7.56
C THR A 206 -12.03 7.35 -6.15
N PRO A 207 -12.99 8.18 -5.71
CA PRO A 207 -13.12 8.51 -4.30
C PRO A 207 -13.39 7.24 -3.46
N ILE A 208 -12.73 7.18 -2.31
CA ILE A 208 -12.75 6.07 -1.37
C ILE A 208 -13.07 6.63 0.02
N LEU A 209 -14.13 6.12 0.64
CA LEU A 209 -14.45 6.35 2.05
C LEU A 209 -14.25 5.06 2.81
N GLY A 210 -13.30 5.03 3.75
CA GLY A 210 -12.90 3.81 4.44
C GLY A 210 -12.99 3.90 5.95
N ILE A 211 -13.28 2.76 6.57
CA ILE A 211 -13.10 2.54 8.00
C ILE A 211 -12.28 1.27 8.21
N ALA A 212 -11.24 1.37 9.03
CA ALA A 212 -10.34 0.28 9.36
C ALA A 212 -10.16 0.15 10.86
N GLN A 213 -10.05 -1.06 11.36
CA GLN A 213 -9.79 -1.37 12.76
C GLN A 213 -8.54 -2.24 12.86
N GLY A 214 -7.51 -1.76 13.56
CA GLY A 214 -6.40 -2.60 13.98
C GLY A 214 -6.85 -3.59 15.07
N LEU A 215 -6.49 -4.87 14.90
CA LEU A 215 -6.94 -5.96 15.79
C LEU A 215 -5.97 -6.24 16.95
N ASN A 216 -4.74 -5.74 16.88
CA ASN A 216 -3.75 -5.89 17.93
C ASN A 216 -3.87 -4.76 18.97
N LYS A 217 -3.15 -4.88 20.09
CA LYS A 217 -3.15 -3.89 21.19
C LYS A 217 -2.79 -2.47 20.76
N ASP A 218 -1.95 -2.34 19.74
CA ASP A 218 -1.50 -1.06 19.19
C ASP A 218 -2.40 -0.52 18.06
N GLY A 219 -3.45 -1.28 17.71
CA GLY A 219 -4.39 -0.94 16.65
C GLY A 219 -5.39 0.12 17.08
N ALA A 220 -5.85 0.92 16.12
CA ALA A 220 -6.87 1.94 16.32
C ALA A 220 -7.99 1.85 15.27
N THR A 221 -9.15 2.42 15.59
CA THR A 221 -10.16 2.70 14.57
C THR A 221 -9.74 3.92 13.77
N MET A 222 -9.65 3.77 12.45
CA MET A 222 -9.29 4.84 11.52
C MET A 222 -10.40 5.02 10.50
N VAL A 223 -10.94 6.23 10.41
CA VAL A 223 -11.81 6.66 9.33
C VAL A 223 -10.98 7.54 8.39
N TYR A 224 -11.05 7.28 7.09
CA TYR A 224 -10.26 8.01 6.11
C TYR A 224 -11.03 8.23 4.82
N PHE A 225 -10.56 9.24 4.09
CA PHE A 225 -10.97 9.52 2.72
C PHE A 225 -9.73 9.54 1.84
N ASN A 226 -9.81 8.90 0.69
CA ASN A 226 -8.74 8.87 -0.30
C ASN A 226 -9.31 9.06 -1.70
N ILE A 227 -8.48 9.49 -2.65
CA ILE A 227 -8.84 9.58 -4.07
C ILE A 227 -7.73 8.89 -4.84
N THR A 228 -8.09 7.88 -5.61
CA THR A 228 -7.17 7.20 -6.51
C THR A 228 -7.58 7.43 -7.95
N THR A 229 -6.63 7.25 -8.87
CA THR A 229 -6.88 7.22 -10.31
C THR A 229 -6.79 5.79 -10.78
N ASN A 230 -7.86 5.26 -11.38
CA ASN A 230 -7.83 3.99 -12.10
C ASN A 230 -7.53 4.29 -13.58
N PHE A 231 -6.36 3.87 -14.08
CA PHE A 231 -6.04 3.85 -15.50
C PHE A 231 -6.33 2.46 -16.07
#